data_AF-A0A4Z2B9S2-F1
#
_entry.id   AF-A0A4Z2B9S2-F1
#
_cell.length_a   1.000
_cell.length_b   1.000
_cell.length_c   1.000
_cell.angle_alpha   90.00
_cell.angle_beta   90.00
_cell.angle_gamma   90.00
#
_symmetry.space_group_name_H-M   'P 1'
#
loop_
_entity.id
_entity.type
_entity.pdbx_description
1 polymer ?
#
loop_
_entity_poly.entity_id
_entity_poly.type
_entity_poly.pdbx_seq_one_letter_code
_entity_poly.pdbx_strand_id
1 'polypeptide(L)'
;MSMEEQECADAVLVTEAGPQWLRAEVDRLTRELRETTHEKIQAAEYGLAVLEEKQQLKQRFDELETDYEAVRHELDQLKEAFGQAYSTHR
;
A
#
# COMPACT_ATOMS: atom_id res chain seq x y z
N MET A 1 -12.97 26.46 17.95
CA MET A 1 -14.23 25.75 18.20
C MET A 1 -13.85 24.29 18.42
N SER A 2 -14.06 23.78 19.62
CA SER A 2 -13.78 22.37 19.94
C SER A 2 -14.80 21.45 19.24
N MET A 3 -14.40 20.22 18.93
CA MET A 3 -15.26 19.21 18.29
C MET A 3 -16.58 19.00 19.07
N GLU A 4 -16.53 19.08 20.40
CA GLU A 4 -17.68 18.99 21.30
C GLU A 4 -18.65 20.20 21.18
N GLU A 5 -18.14 21.39 20.89
CA GLU A 5 -18.97 22.58 20.64
C GLU A 5 -19.67 22.49 19.28
N GLN A 6 -19.02 21.86 18.29
CA GLN A 6 -19.56 21.61 16.96
C GLN A 6 -20.70 20.58 17.00
N GLU A 7 -20.52 19.48 17.74
CA GLU A 7 -21.56 18.44 17.91
C GLU A 7 -22.79 18.96 18.69
N CYS A 8 -22.59 19.82 19.70
CA CYS A 8 -23.69 20.44 20.45
C CYS A 8 -24.47 21.44 19.58
N ALA A 9 -23.80 22.20 18.73
CA ALA A 9 -24.43 23.13 17.78
C ALA A 9 -25.23 22.39 16.69
N ASP A 10 -24.70 21.29 16.16
CA ASP A 10 -25.41 20.44 15.19
C ASP A 10 -26.64 19.76 15.83
N ALA A 11 -26.53 19.31 17.08
CA ALA A 11 -27.66 18.74 17.81
C ALA A 11 -28.80 19.75 18.01
N VAL A 12 -28.48 21.02 18.28
CA VAL A 12 -29.48 22.10 18.42
C VAL A 12 -30.15 22.41 17.08
N LEU A 13 -29.40 22.49 15.98
CA LEU A 13 -29.95 22.71 14.63
C LEU A 13 -30.89 21.59 14.18
N VAL A 14 -30.57 20.34 14.49
CA VAL A 14 -31.43 19.18 14.20
C VAL A 14 -32.76 19.24 14.97
N THR A 15 -32.76 19.78 16.18
CA THR A 15 -33.99 19.93 16.98
C THR A 15 -34.86 21.13 16.59
N GLU A 16 -34.27 22.19 16.04
CA GLU A 16 -35.00 23.41 15.63
C GLU A 16 -35.41 23.42 14.15
N ALA A 17 -34.78 22.60 13.31
CA ALA A 17 -35.08 22.53 11.89
C ALA A 17 -36.36 21.72 11.58
N GLY A 18 -37.19 22.24 10.68
CA GLY A 18 -38.47 21.62 10.32
C GLY A 18 -38.33 20.26 9.60
N PRO A 19 -39.42 19.44 9.54
CA PRO A 19 -39.40 18.06 9.03
C PRO A 19 -38.95 17.87 7.57
N GLN A 20 -38.96 18.95 6.78
CA GLN A 20 -38.52 18.96 5.39
C GLN A 20 -37.00 19.12 5.28
N TRP A 21 -36.43 19.97 6.14
CA TRP A 21 -34.98 20.15 6.21
C TRP A 21 -34.31 18.88 6.71
N LEU A 22 -34.85 18.23 7.74
CA LEU A 22 -34.34 16.96 8.24
C LEU A 22 -34.32 15.86 7.17
N ARG A 23 -35.35 15.78 6.32
CA ARG A 23 -35.36 14.84 5.19
C ARG A 23 -34.29 15.16 4.16
N ALA A 24 -34.17 16.43 3.76
CA ALA A 24 -33.13 16.87 2.83
C ALA A 24 -31.72 16.59 3.38
N GLU A 25 -31.52 16.79 4.68
CA GLU A 25 -30.23 16.55 5.34
C GLU A 25 -29.90 15.06 5.43
N VAL A 26 -30.88 14.21 5.76
CA VAL A 26 -30.71 12.74 5.71
C VAL A 26 -30.35 12.28 4.30
N ASP A 27 -31.01 12.81 3.27
CA ASP A 27 -30.70 12.47 1.88
C ASP A 27 -29.28 12.94 1.47
N ARG A 28 -28.85 14.11 1.96
CA ARG A 28 -27.50 14.63 1.73
C ARG A 28 -26.45 13.74 2.39
N LEU A 29 -26.61 13.46 3.67
CA LEU A 29 -25.70 12.61 4.44
C LEU A 29 -25.64 11.17 3.89
N THR A 30 -26.77 10.65 3.40
CA THR A 30 -26.80 9.32 2.77
C THR A 30 -25.98 9.27 1.49
N ARG A 31 -26.04 10.32 0.66
CA ARG A 31 -25.20 10.43 -0.54
C ARG A 31 -23.73 10.54 -0.19
N GLU A 32 -23.39 11.44 0.74
CA GLU A 32 -22.02 11.66 1.19
C GLU A 32 -21.41 10.39 1.80
N LEU A 33 -22.15 9.69 2.67
CA LEU A 33 -21.71 8.42 3.24
C LEU A 33 -21.45 7.37 2.15
N ARG A 34 -22.31 7.29 1.13
CA ARG A 34 -22.13 6.34 0.01
C ARG A 34 -20.88 6.68 -0.79
N GLU A 35 -20.65 7.95 -1.08
CA GLU A 35 -19.47 8.44 -1.80
C GLU A 35 -18.19 8.12 -1.02
N THR A 36 -18.11 8.52 0.25
CA THR A 36 -16.95 8.22 1.11
C THR A 36 -16.74 6.72 1.29
N THR A 37 -17.81 5.94 1.41
CA THR A 37 -17.69 4.47 1.52
C THR A 37 -17.10 3.88 0.24
N HIS A 38 -17.53 4.37 -0.93
CA HIS A 38 -16.99 3.92 -2.21
C HIS A 38 -15.51 4.27 -2.34
N GLU A 39 -15.12 5.50 -2.02
CA GLU A 39 -13.72 5.95 -2.04
C GLU A 39 -12.86 5.14 -1.06
N LYS A 40 -13.38 4.83 0.13
CA LYS A 40 -12.68 4.00 1.12
C LYS A 40 -12.45 2.58 0.61
N ILE A 41 -13.43 1.99 -0.07
CA ILE A 41 -13.28 0.66 -0.69
C ILE A 41 -12.22 0.72 -1.77
N GLN A 42 -12.29 1.69 -2.68
CA GLN A 42 -11.31 1.84 -3.76
C GLN A 42 -9.89 2.04 -3.21
N ALA A 43 -9.71 2.89 -2.19
CA ALA A 43 -8.41 3.10 -1.57
C ALA A 43 -7.84 1.81 -0.96
N ALA A 44 -8.69 0.96 -0.36
CA ALA A 44 -8.28 -0.34 0.15
C ALA A 44 -7.87 -1.30 -0.99
N GLU A 45 -8.63 -1.35 -2.08
CA GLU A 45 -8.31 -2.15 -3.27
C GLU A 45 -6.98 -1.71 -3.90
N TYR A 46 -6.77 -0.41 -4.09
CA TYR A 46 -5.50 0.14 -4.57
C TYR A 46 -4.35 -0.19 -3.61
N GLY A 47 -4.56 -0.06 -2.30
CA GLY A 47 -3.57 -0.43 -1.30
C GLY A 47 -3.16 -1.89 -1.40
N LEU A 48 -4.11 -2.81 -1.59
CA LEU A 48 -3.83 -4.23 -1.78
C LEU A 48 -3.05 -4.50 -3.06
N ALA A 49 -3.44 -3.89 -4.18
CA ALA A 49 -2.72 -4.05 -5.46
C ALA A 49 -1.25 -3.61 -5.35
N VAL A 50 -1.00 -2.45 -4.73
CA VAL A 50 0.38 -1.94 -4.52
C VAL A 50 1.19 -2.85 -3.60
N LEU A 51 0.57 -3.43 -2.57
CA LEU A 51 1.24 -4.40 -1.69
C LEU A 51 1.62 -5.67 -2.44
N GLU A 52 0.75 -6.16 -3.33
CA GLU A 52 1.03 -7.31 -4.17
C GLU A 52 2.19 -7.02 -5.15
N GLU A 53 2.16 -5.87 -5.84
CA GLU A 53 3.26 -5.43 -6.71
C GLU A 53 4.59 -5.35 -5.95
N LYS A 54 4.57 -4.78 -4.74
CA LYS A 54 5.75 -4.71 -3.87
C LYS A 54 6.27 -6.10 -3.49
N GLN A 55 5.37 -7.04 -3.19
CA GLN A 55 5.75 -8.41 -2.85
C GLN A 55 6.39 -9.12 -4.05
N GLN A 56 5.78 -9.01 -5.23
CA GLN A 56 6.32 -9.60 -6.46
C GLN A 56 7.69 -9.00 -6.81
N LEU A 57 7.85 -7.69 -6.67
CA LEU A 57 9.12 -7.02 -6.90
C LEU A 57 10.20 -7.50 -5.93
N LYS A 58 9.86 -7.65 -4.64
CA LYS A 58 10.78 -8.19 -3.64
C LYS A 58 11.22 -9.60 -3.99
N GLN A 59 10.28 -10.47 -4.37
CA GLN A 59 10.61 -11.85 -4.77
C GLN A 59 11.61 -11.87 -5.94
N ARG A 60 11.38 -11.07 -6.98
CA ARG A 60 12.31 -10.97 -8.12
C ARG A 60 13.68 -10.45 -7.72
N PHE A 61 13.74 -9.54 -6.74
CA PHE A 61 14.99 -9.04 -6.22
C PHE A 61 15.76 -10.13 -5.47
N ASP A 62 15.08 -10.89 -4.60
CA ASP A 62 15.67 -12.00 -3.85
C ASP A 62 16.18 -13.11 -4.80
N GLU A 63 15.43 -13.40 -5.87
CA GLU A 63 15.85 -14.31 -6.94
C GLU A 63 17.11 -13.81 -7.67
N LEU A 64 17.12 -12.52 -8.05
CA LEU A 64 18.28 -11.91 -8.73
C LEU A 64 19.53 -11.88 -7.85
N GLU A 65 19.38 -11.64 -6.54
CA GLU A 65 20.48 -11.66 -5.58
C GLU A 65 21.08 -13.07 -5.47
N THR A 66 20.22 -14.09 -5.45
CA THR A 66 20.64 -15.51 -5.45
C THR A 66 21.43 -15.85 -6.73
N ASP A 67 20.92 -15.46 -7.90
CA ASP A 67 21.60 -15.69 -9.19
C ASP A 67 22.95 -14.97 -9.24
N TYR A 68 23.02 -13.73 -8.73
CA TYR A 68 24.25 -12.97 -8.66
C TYR A 68 25.31 -13.67 -7.79
N GLU A 69 24.92 -14.15 -6.61
CA GLU A 69 25.82 -14.88 -5.73
C GLU A 69 26.34 -16.18 -6.37
N ALA A 70 25.46 -16.91 -7.07
CA ALA A 70 25.82 -18.12 -7.79
C ALA A 70 26.88 -17.84 -8.86
N VAL A 71 26.63 -16.86 -9.74
CA VAL A 71 27.58 -16.47 -10.80
C VAL A 71 28.91 -15.98 -10.21
N ARG A 72 28.87 -15.24 -9.12
CA ARG A 72 30.08 -14.80 -8.42
C ARG A 72 30.89 -15.99 -7.90
N HIS A 73 30.24 -16.98 -7.31
CA HIS A 73 30.89 -18.20 -6.85
C HIS A 73 31.54 -18.98 -7.99
N GLU A 74 30.84 -19.14 -9.12
CA GLU A 74 31.39 -19.78 -10.32
C GLU A 74 32.62 -19.05 -10.85
N LEU A 75 32.59 -17.71 -10.86
CA LEU A 75 33.71 -16.89 -11.29
C LEU A 75 34.94 -17.09 -10.39
N ASP A 76 34.74 -17.14 -9.08
CA ASP A 76 35.83 -17.32 -8.12
C ASP A 76 36.44 -18.73 -8.24
N GLN A 77 35.61 -19.77 -8.41
CA GLN A 77 36.09 -21.14 -8.70
C GLN A 77 36.90 -21.20 -10.00
N LEU A 78 36.44 -20.52 -11.06
CA LEU A 78 37.16 -20.49 -12.34
C LEU A 78 38.53 -19.80 -12.20
N LYS A 79 38.61 -18.70 -11.44
CA LYS A 79 39.88 -18.02 -11.15
C LYS A 79 40.83 -18.91 -10.36
N GLU A 80 40.34 -19.65 -9.36
CA GLU A 80 41.15 -20.59 -8.59
C GLU A 80 41.68 -21.72 -9.47
N ALA A 81 40.83 -22.35 -10.28
CA ALA A 81 41.23 -23.41 -11.21
C ALA A 81 42.28 -22.91 -12.21
N PHE A 82 42.11 -21.70 -12.74
CA PHE A 82 43.07 -21.08 -13.65
C PHE A 82 44.41 -20.81 -12.96
N GLY A 83 44.41 -20.27 -11.73
CA GLY A 83 45.61 -20.04 -10.95
C GLY A 83 46.37 -21.34 -10.63
N GLN A 84 45.65 -22.40 -10.27
CA GLN A 84 46.22 -23.73 -10.03
C GLN A 84 46.87 -24.30 -11.29
N ALA A 85 46.16 -24.27 -12.43
CA ALA A 85 46.68 -24.74 -13.71
C ALA A 85 47.98 -24.01 -14.11
N TYR A 86 48.02 -22.68 -13.96
CA TYR A 86 49.21 -21.89 -14.25
C TYR A 86 50.39 -22.21 -13.31
N SER A 87 50.12 -22.44 -12.02
CA SER A 87 51.18 -22.81 -11.06
C SER A 87 51.71 -24.24 -11.26
N THR A 88 50.87 -25.16 -11.76
CA THR A 88 51.22 -26.56 -11.98
C THR A 88 52.04 -26.75 -13.27
N HIS A 89 52.00 -25.77 -14.19
CA HIS A 89 52.72 -25.78 -15.46
C HIS A 89 54.11 -25.13 -15.40
N ARG A 90 54.57 -24.71 -14.21
CA ARG A 90 55.87 -24.07 -13.96
C ARG A 90 56.73 -24.94 -13.03
#